data_AF-A0A2V5PBJ2-F1
#
_entry.id   AF-A0A2V5PBJ2-F1
#
_cell.length_a   1.000
_cell.length_b   1.000
_cell.length_c   1.000
_cell.angle_alpha   90.00
_cell.angle_beta   90.00
_cell.angle_gamma   90.00
#
_symmetry.space_group_name_H-M   'P 1'
#
loop_
_entity.id
_entity.type
_entity.pdbx_description
1 polymer ?
#
loop_
_entity_poly.entity_id
_entity_poly.type
_entity_poly.pdbx_seq_one_letter_code
_entity_poly.pdbx_strand_id
1 'polypeptide(L)'
;RGEGKYADRETYPVPKLVVMDIKMPRRSGFEVLEWAKRDGPLRRIPIVIVSSSDNPDDINRAYELGANAYMVKPVDFLAVERLFESITHYWGLACAKPALEAA
;
A
#
# COMPACT_ATOMS: atom_id res chain seq x y z
N ARG A 1 -14.67 -0.70 -3.08
CA ARG A 1 -15.17 0.58 -3.63
C ARG A 1 -15.64 1.41 -2.45
N GLY A 2 -15.59 2.74 -2.51
CA GLY A 2 -16.18 3.57 -1.46
C GLY A 2 -17.69 3.63 -1.64
N GLU A 3 -18.38 2.61 -1.16
CA GLU A 3 -19.83 2.44 -1.25
C GLU A 3 -20.44 2.34 0.16
N GLY A 4 -21.77 2.47 0.26
CA GLY A 4 -22.49 2.43 1.53
C GLY A 4 -21.97 3.49 2.49
N LYS A 5 -21.56 3.09 3.71
CA LYS A 5 -21.01 4.03 4.69
C LYS A 5 -19.72 4.73 4.25
N TYR A 6 -19.04 4.27 3.20
CA TYR A 6 -17.81 4.87 2.68
C TYR A 6 -18.02 5.66 1.37
N ALA A 7 -19.28 5.99 1.04
CA ALA A 7 -19.62 6.72 -0.17
C ALA A 7 -19.25 8.22 -0.09
N ASP A 8 -19.27 8.79 1.11
CA ASP A 8 -18.90 10.19 1.33
C ASP A 8 -17.38 10.38 1.16
N ARG A 9 -16.98 11.13 0.13
CA ARG A 9 -15.57 11.42 -0.18
C ARG A 9 -14.99 12.58 0.62
N GLU A 10 -15.82 13.40 1.28
CA GLU A 10 -15.33 14.42 2.21
C GLU A 10 -14.92 13.75 3.52
N THR A 11 -15.77 12.84 4.04
CA THR A 11 -15.46 12.07 5.25
C THR A 11 -14.44 10.95 5.00
N TYR A 12 -14.51 10.28 3.84
CA TYR A 12 -13.64 9.16 3.46
C TYR A 12 -12.91 9.43 2.14
N PRO A 13 -11.92 10.35 2.14
CA PRO A 13 -11.17 10.69 0.95
C PRO A 13 -10.35 9.49 0.43
N VAL A 14 -10.08 9.50 -0.87
CA VAL A 14 -9.22 8.48 -1.49
C VAL A 14 -7.79 8.60 -0.93
N PRO A 15 -7.18 7.50 -0.45
CA PRO A 15 -5.84 7.56 0.10
C PRO A 15 -4.82 7.89 -0.99
N LYS A 16 -3.86 8.75 -0.65
CA LYS A 16 -2.75 9.13 -1.54
C LYS A 16 -1.57 8.15 -1.50
N LEU A 17 -1.56 7.26 -0.51
CA LEU A 17 -0.58 6.20 -0.28
C LEU A 17 -1.27 5.11 0.56
N VAL A 18 -0.98 3.85 0.27
CA VAL A 18 -1.37 2.72 1.10
C VAL A 18 -0.11 1.99 1.56
N VAL A 19 0.02 1.79 2.87
CA VAL A 19 1.02 0.91 3.46
C VAL A 19 0.30 -0.33 3.96
N MET A 20 0.71 -1.52 3.51
CA MET A 20 -0.08 -2.75 3.70
C MET A 20 0.79 -3.97 3.98
N ASP A 21 0.30 -4.89 4.82
CA ASP A 21 0.91 -6.22 5.01
C ASP A 21 0.30 -7.25 4.03
N ILE A 22 1.07 -8.29 3.66
CA ILE A 22 0.55 -9.43 2.88
C ILE A 22 -0.11 -10.49 3.77
N LYS A 23 0.37 -10.65 5.01
CA LYS A 23 -0.12 -11.65 5.97
C LYS A 23 -1.23 -11.02 6.82
N MET A 24 -2.44 -11.00 6.29
CA MET A 24 -3.61 -10.44 6.97
C MET A 24 -4.69 -11.50 7.19
N PRO A 25 -5.46 -11.41 8.30
CA PRO A 25 -6.60 -12.29 8.53
C PRO A 25 -7.72 -11.99 7.53
N ARG A 26 -8.48 -13.03 7.16
CA ARG A 26 -9.63 -13.03 6.22
C ARG A 26 -9.29 -12.85 4.74
N ARG A 27 -8.45 -11.87 4.39
CA ARG A 27 -8.05 -11.60 3.01
C ARG A 27 -6.57 -11.30 2.93
N SER A 28 -5.85 -11.97 2.06
CA SER A 28 -4.42 -11.73 1.87
C SER A 28 -4.18 -10.34 1.28
N GLY A 29 -3.07 -9.71 1.67
CA GLY A 29 -2.66 -8.46 1.03
C GLY A 29 -2.35 -8.64 -0.46
N PHE A 30 -2.03 -9.85 -0.92
CA PHE A 30 -1.93 -10.11 -2.36
C PHE A 30 -3.28 -9.94 -3.08
N GLU A 31 -4.37 -10.45 -2.49
CA GLU A 31 -5.71 -10.29 -3.07
C GLU A 31 -6.17 -8.83 -3.04
N VAL A 32 -5.80 -8.09 -1.98
CA VAL A 32 -6.10 -6.65 -1.89
C VAL A 32 -5.30 -5.86 -2.91
N LEU A 33 -4.01 -6.18 -3.07
CA LEU A 33 -3.12 -5.55 -4.05
C LEU A 33 -3.62 -5.80 -5.47
N GLU A 34 -3.90 -7.05 -5.81
CA GLU A 34 -4.46 -7.43 -7.11
C GLU A 34 -5.78 -6.68 -7.37
N TRP A 35 -6.70 -6.70 -6.40
CA TRP A 35 -7.98 -5.99 -6.52
C TRP A 35 -7.80 -4.48 -6.74
N ALA A 36 -6.88 -3.85 -6.00
CA ALA A 36 -6.63 -2.41 -6.11
C ALA A 36 -5.92 -2.03 -7.42
N LYS A 37 -5.09 -2.93 -7.97
CA LYS A 37 -4.28 -2.69 -9.16
C LYS A 37 -4.91 -3.18 -10.47
N ARG A 38 -6.04 -3.90 -10.42
CA ARG A 38 -6.75 -4.39 -11.60
C ARG A 38 -7.25 -3.24 -12.49
N ASP A 39 -8.28 -2.51 -12.03
CA ASP A 39 -8.98 -1.51 -12.84
C ASP A 39 -9.41 -0.27 -12.06
N GLY A 40 -9.60 0.83 -12.81
CA GLY A 40 -10.15 2.06 -12.29
C GLY A 40 -9.15 2.97 -11.56
N PRO A 41 -9.63 4.00 -10.87
CA PRO A 41 -8.79 5.07 -10.31
C PRO A 41 -7.86 4.59 -9.19
N LEU A 42 -8.22 3.52 -8.48
CA LEU A 42 -7.40 2.97 -7.39
C LEU A 42 -6.07 2.41 -7.86
N ARG A 43 -5.96 1.99 -9.14
CA ARG A 43 -4.72 1.43 -9.70
C ARG A 43 -3.54 2.38 -9.62
N ARG A 44 -3.81 3.70 -9.65
CA ARG A 44 -2.79 4.75 -9.57
C ARG A 44 -2.31 4.99 -8.14
N ILE A 45 -3.02 4.54 -7.12
CA ILE A 45 -2.61 4.75 -5.73
C ILE A 45 -1.30 4.00 -5.49
N PRO A 46 -0.24 4.67 -4.99
CA PRO A 46 0.98 3.99 -4.58
C PRO A 46 0.70 3.03 -3.42
N ILE A 47 1.13 1.78 -3.55
CA ILE A 47 1.00 0.76 -2.50
C ILE A 47 2.39 0.26 -2.12
N VAL A 48 2.77 0.48 -0.87
CA VAL A 48 4.00 -0.01 -0.25
C VAL A 48 3.65 -1.21 0.60
N ILE A 49 4.29 -2.35 0.32
CA ILE A 49 4.15 -3.54 1.14
C ILE A 49 5.16 -3.47 2.29
N VAL A 50 4.67 -3.71 3.51
CA VAL A 50 5.49 -3.86 4.71
C VAL A 50 5.10 -5.19 5.36
N SER A 51 5.94 -6.22 5.23
CA SER A 51 5.61 -7.57 5.69
C SER A 51 6.77 -8.27 6.39
N SER A 52 6.47 -9.25 7.24
CA SER A 52 7.48 -10.10 7.88
C SER A 52 8.05 -11.18 6.96
N SER A 53 7.50 -11.37 5.75
CA SER A 53 8.08 -12.30 4.78
C SER A 53 9.28 -11.67 4.09
N ASP A 54 10.41 -12.36 4.11
CA ASP A 54 11.60 -12.08 3.31
C ASP A 54 11.77 -13.10 2.17
N ASN A 55 10.77 -13.96 1.96
CA ASN A 55 10.77 -14.96 0.90
C ASN A 55 10.81 -14.27 -0.48
N PRO A 56 11.80 -14.56 -1.34
CA PRO A 56 11.88 -14.02 -2.69
C PRO A 56 10.61 -14.19 -3.53
N ASP A 57 9.90 -15.31 -3.38
CA ASP A 57 8.67 -15.58 -4.15
C ASP A 57 7.55 -14.61 -3.75
N ASP A 58 7.41 -14.31 -2.46
CA ASP A 58 6.43 -13.34 -1.97
C ASP A 58 6.76 -11.91 -2.44
N ILE A 59 8.06 -11.57 -2.46
CA ILE A 59 8.55 -10.27 -2.93
C ILE A 59 8.27 -10.12 -4.42
N ASN A 60 8.66 -11.10 -5.24
CA ASN A 60 8.43 -11.09 -6.69
C ASN A 60 6.94 -11.00 -7.01
N ARG A 61 6.12 -11.84 -6.36
CA ARG A 61 4.67 -11.81 -6.52
C ARG A 61 4.07 -10.44 -6.17
N ALA A 62 4.56 -9.77 -5.13
CA ALA A 62 4.08 -8.44 -4.79
C ALA A 62 4.37 -7.42 -5.91
N TYR A 63 5.58 -7.44 -6.47
CA TYR A 63 5.95 -6.56 -7.58
C TYR A 63 5.18 -6.88 -8.86
N GLU A 64 4.99 -8.16 -9.20
CA GLU A 64 4.16 -8.61 -10.34
C GLU A 64 2.72 -8.11 -10.22
N LEU A 65 2.16 -8.07 -9.01
CA LEU A 65 0.83 -7.54 -8.72
C LEU A 65 0.78 -6.01 -8.66
N GLY A 66 1.90 -5.31 -8.87
CA GLY A 66 1.96 -3.86 -8.99
C GLY A 66 2.28 -3.11 -7.68
N ALA A 67 2.89 -3.77 -6.69
CA ALA A 67 3.45 -3.07 -5.55
C ALA A 67 4.50 -2.04 -6.01
N ASN A 68 4.49 -0.87 -5.37
CA ASN A 68 5.43 0.20 -5.69
C ASN A 68 6.74 0.07 -4.90
N ALA A 69 6.70 -0.60 -3.75
CA ALA A 69 7.86 -0.97 -2.96
C ALA A 69 7.49 -2.15 -2.04
N TYR A 70 8.50 -2.89 -1.61
CA TYR A 70 8.40 -3.94 -0.61
C TYR A 70 9.47 -3.72 0.47
N MET A 71 9.07 -3.69 1.73
CA MET A 71 9.97 -3.54 2.87
C MET A 71 9.72 -4.69 3.87
N VAL A 72 10.78 -5.42 4.22
CA VAL A 72 10.69 -6.45 5.26
C VAL A 72 10.61 -5.77 6.62
N LYS A 73 9.62 -6.16 7.43
CA LYS A 73 9.45 -5.67 8.81
C LYS A 73 10.68 -6.04 9.62
N PRO A 74 11.43 -5.06 10.15
CA PRO A 74 12.52 -5.37 11.04
C PRO A 74 11.98 -5.89 12.38
N VAL A 75 12.80 -6.69 13.06
CA VAL A 75 12.47 -7.23 14.38
C VAL A 75 12.70 -6.18 15.47
N ASP A 76 13.64 -5.25 15.24
CA ASP A 76 13.99 -4.18 16.16
C ASP A 76 13.03 -2.98 16.06
N PHE A 77 12.58 -2.46 17.20
CA PHE A 77 11.62 -1.36 17.26
C PHE A 77 12.18 -0.06 16.68
N LEU A 78 13.45 0.29 16.97
CA LEU A 78 14.07 1.49 16.41
C LEU A 78 14.20 1.38 14.88
N ALA A 79 14.44 0.18 14.35
CA ALA A 79 14.43 -0.07 12.92
C ALA A 79 13.03 0.09 12.31
N VAL A 80 11.96 -0.26 13.03
CA VAL A 80 10.57 0.00 12.59
C VAL A 80 10.32 1.50 12.47
N GLU A 81 10.76 2.29 13.45
CA GLU A 81 10.64 3.76 13.39
C GLU A 81 11.35 4.33 12.15
N ARG A 82 12.61 3.92 11.91
CA ARG A 82 13.37 4.34 10.72
C ARG A 82 12.72 3.92 9.40
N LEU A 83 12.09 2.75 9.36
CA LEU A 83 11.34 2.28 8.19
C LEU A 83 10.17 3.22 7.90
N PHE A 84 9.37 3.56 8.91
CA PHE A 84 8.22 4.47 8.71
C PHE A 84 8.64 5.92 8.44
N GLU A 85 9.75 6.38 9.01
CA GLU A 85 10.35 7.67 8.66
C GLU A 85 10.73 7.70 7.18
N SER A 86 11.36 6.65 6.67
CA SER A 86 11.73 6.52 5.26
C SER A 86 10.52 6.55 4.32
N ILE A 87 9.45 5.81 4.69
CA ILE A 87 8.19 5.81 3.92
C ILE A 87 7.58 7.21 3.91
N THR A 88 7.50 7.85 5.07
CA THR A 88 6.86 9.17 5.21
C THR A 88 7.65 10.26 4.50
N HIS A 89 8.97 10.22 4.58
CA HIS A 89 9.83 11.16 3.89
C HIS A 89 9.68 11.02 2.37
N TYR A 90 9.85 9.82 1.84
CA TYR A 90 9.84 9.61 0.40
C TYR A 90 8.44 9.85 -0.20
N TRP A 91 7.42 9.17 0.32
CA TRP A 91 6.07 9.23 -0.25
C TRP A 91 5.29 10.46 0.20
N GLY A 92 5.60 11.02 1.37
CA GLY A 92 4.96 12.23 1.89
C GLY A 92 5.52 13.48 1.25
N LEU A 93 6.85 13.62 1.24
CA LEU A 93 7.53 14.90 0.96
C LEU A 93 8.32 14.90 -0.35
N ALA A 94 9.03 13.82 -0.68
CA ALA A 94 9.99 13.83 -1.79
C ALA A 94 9.36 13.53 -3.15
N CYS A 95 8.37 12.62 -3.21
CA CYS A 95 7.81 12.16 -4.48
C CYS A 95 6.62 13.01 -4.96
N ALA A 96 6.57 13.24 -6.26
CA ALA A 96 5.35 13.68 -6.93
C ALA A 96 4.30 12.55 -6.86
N LYS A 97 3.03 12.91 -6.66
CA LYS A 97 1.94 11.95 -6.53
C LYS A 97 1.07 11.97 -7.79
N PRO A 98 0.56 10.83 -8.25
CA PRO A 98 -0.34 10.80 -9.38
C PRO A 98 -1.63 11.55 -9.06
N ALA A 99 -2.23 12.18 -10.06
CA ALA A 99 -3.58 12.71 -9.93
C ALA A 99 -4.55 11.53 -9.73
N LEU A 100 -5.18 11.51 -8.56
CA LEU A 100 -6.24 10.58 -8.20
C LEU A 100 -7.56 11.30 -8.42
N GLU A 101 -8.33 10.84 -9.40
CA GLU A 101 -9.70 11.31 -9.58
C GLU A 101 -10.57 10.70 -8.48
N ALA A 102 -11.47 11.51 -7.90
CA ALA A 102 -12.47 10.99 -7.00
C ALA A 102 -13.41 10.08 -7.80
N ALA A 103 -13.39 8.79 -7.48
CA ALA A 103 -14.31 7.79 -8.01
C ALA A 103 -15.67 7.87 -7.32
#